data_AF-A0A3C0ADV2-F1
#
_entry.id   AF-A0A3C0ADV2-F1
#
_cell.length_a   1.000
_cell.length_b   1.000
_cell.length_c   1.000
_cell.angle_alpha   90.00
_cell.angle_beta   90.00
_cell.angle_gamma   90.00
#
_symmetry.space_group_name_H-M   'P 1'
#
loop_
_entity.id
_entity.type
_entity.pdbx_description
1 polymer ?
#
loop_
_entity_poly.entity_id
_entity_poly.type
_entity_poly.pdbx_seq_one_letter_code
_entity_poly.pdbx_strand_id
1 'polypeptide(L)'
;LDTGAIAGADWFNTLGLEAMLTVGSFSVVSEYQVTHVGRGATGPDLTFEGAYVEAGYFLTGEYQPIDRRTGTIERVKPLENFFWVNTCDGETGGGWGAWQVIARYSYLDLSDGDITGGDERNFTAGMVWWWNSHARMQFNYIHAQIDDRGPIDGYTDGRSDIFGVRFSVDF
;
A
#
# COMPACT_ATOMS: atom_id res chain seq x y z
N LEU A 1 -12.24 9.98 -5.77
CA LEU A 1 -12.33 10.50 -4.39
C LEU A 1 -11.90 11.94 -4.39
N ASP A 2 -12.77 12.85 -3.97
CA ASP A 2 -12.46 14.27 -3.87
C ASP A 2 -13.51 14.98 -3.00
N THR A 3 -13.09 15.53 -1.87
CA THR A 3 -13.95 16.38 -1.02
C THR A 3 -14.21 17.75 -1.63
N GLY A 4 -13.40 18.15 -2.61
CA GLY A 4 -13.34 19.51 -3.12
C GLY A 4 -12.84 20.51 -2.06
N ALA A 5 -13.08 21.79 -2.30
CA ALA A 5 -12.81 22.82 -1.31
C ALA A 5 -13.90 22.81 -0.22
N ILE A 6 -13.51 22.56 1.03
CA ILE A 6 -14.43 22.55 2.17
C ILE A 6 -14.67 24.00 2.62
N ALA A 7 -15.90 24.48 2.47
CA ALA A 7 -16.29 25.82 2.88
C ALA A 7 -16.15 26.01 4.39
N GLY A 8 -15.49 27.10 4.80
CA GLY A 8 -15.32 27.45 6.21
C GLY A 8 -14.28 26.64 6.96
N ALA A 9 -13.54 25.74 6.30
CA ALA A 9 -12.44 25.01 6.90
C ALA A 9 -11.36 25.99 7.39
N ASP A 10 -11.19 26.08 8.71
CA ASP A 10 -10.26 27.02 9.35
C ASP A 10 -9.07 26.32 10.03
N TRP A 11 -9.27 25.09 10.51
CA TRP A 11 -8.21 24.21 10.99
C TRP A 11 -8.49 22.75 10.65
N PHE A 12 -7.43 21.94 10.65
CA PHE A 12 -7.55 20.49 10.63
C PHE A 12 -6.51 19.86 11.56
N ASN A 13 -6.83 18.69 12.10
CA ASN A 13 -5.93 17.86 12.89
C ASN A 13 -5.97 16.43 12.40
N THR A 14 -4.80 15.84 12.17
CA THR A 14 -4.67 14.43 11.75
C THR A 14 -3.99 13.63 12.85
N LEU A 15 -4.58 12.49 13.19
CA LEU A 15 -3.96 11.48 14.05
C LEU A 15 -3.71 10.22 13.23
N GLY A 16 -2.48 9.70 13.30
CA GLY A 16 -2.07 8.48 12.62
C GLY A 16 -1.56 7.43 13.60
N LEU A 17 -1.86 6.17 13.31
CA LEU A 17 -1.35 4.99 14.00
C LEU A 17 -0.72 4.05 12.96
N GLU A 18 0.50 3.59 13.25
CA GLU A 18 1.26 2.70 12.37
C GLU A 18 1.73 1.46 13.14
N ALA A 19 1.72 0.31 12.46
CA ALA A 19 2.22 -0.95 12.99
C ALA A 19 2.97 -1.74 11.92
N MET A 20 4.09 -2.35 12.30
CA MET A 20 4.89 -3.22 11.44
C MET A 20 5.38 -4.43 12.22
N LEU A 21 5.28 -5.62 11.62
CA LEU A 21 5.76 -6.87 12.19
C LEU A 21 6.35 -7.74 11.08
N THR A 22 7.52 -8.31 11.33
CA THR A 22 8.11 -9.35 10.48
C THR A 22 8.49 -10.55 11.33
N VAL A 23 8.05 -11.74 10.91
CA VAL A 23 8.36 -13.02 11.54
C VAL A 23 8.76 -14.01 10.44
N GLY A 24 10.07 -14.23 10.31
CA GLY A 24 10.62 -15.01 9.21
C GLY A 24 10.18 -14.44 7.86
N SER A 25 9.65 -15.29 6.99
CA SER A 25 9.20 -14.88 5.66
C SER A 25 7.88 -14.13 5.61
N PHE A 26 7.14 -14.08 6.72
CA PHE A 26 5.89 -13.35 6.82
C PHE A 26 6.14 -11.93 7.35
N SER A 27 5.50 -10.95 6.74
CA SER A 27 5.49 -9.55 7.17
C SER A 27 4.09 -8.97 7.08
N VAL A 28 3.76 -8.08 8.01
CA VAL A 28 2.52 -7.31 7.99
C VAL A 28 2.80 -5.88 8.38
N VAL A 29 2.19 -4.95 7.65
CA VAL A 29 2.25 -3.51 7.87
C VAL A 29 0.84 -2.97 7.84
N SER A 30 0.51 -2.04 8.74
CA SER A 30 -0.79 -1.40 8.78
C SER A 30 -0.65 0.05 9.22
N GLU A 31 -1.53 0.89 8.68
CA GLU A 31 -1.67 2.29 9.04
C GLU A 31 -3.15 2.64 9.12
N TYR A 32 -3.51 3.48 10.08
CA TYR A 32 -4.83 4.08 10.23
C TYR A 32 -4.66 5.58 10.48
N GLN A 33 -5.43 6.40 9.78
CA GLN A 33 -5.41 7.85 9.92
C GLN A 33 -6.84 8.38 10.05
N VAL A 34 -7.02 9.36 10.92
CA VAL A 34 -8.25 10.13 11.06
C VAL A 34 -7.93 11.62 11.03
N THR A 35 -8.68 12.38 10.25
CA THR A 35 -8.54 13.83 10.10
C THR A 35 -9.84 14.51 10.50
N HIS A 36 -9.76 15.40 11.49
CA HIS A 36 -10.88 16.26 11.89
C HIS A 36 -10.69 17.64 11.29
N VAL A 37 -11.74 18.19 10.68
CA VAL A 37 -11.74 19.52 10.05
C VAL A 37 -12.76 20.41 10.75
N GLY A 38 -12.28 21.51 11.32
CA GLY A 38 -13.12 22.53 11.92
C GLY A 38 -13.75 23.44 10.87
N ARG A 39 -15.05 23.74 11.00
CA ARG A 39 -15.76 24.65 10.06
C ARG A 39 -16.35 25.91 10.70
N GLY A 40 -16.07 26.12 11.98
CA GLY A 40 -16.50 27.29 12.74
C GLY A 40 -18.01 27.55 12.63
N ALA A 41 -18.40 28.76 12.19
CA ALA A 41 -19.80 29.12 12.01
C ALA A 41 -20.42 28.64 10.68
N THR A 42 -19.62 28.03 9.79
CA THR A 42 -20.06 27.66 8.44
C THR A 42 -20.79 26.31 8.41
N GLY A 43 -20.53 25.43 9.38
CA GLY A 43 -21.15 24.12 9.49
C GLY A 43 -20.58 23.29 10.65
N PRO A 44 -21.12 22.09 10.91
CA PRO A 44 -20.55 21.16 11.89
C PRO A 44 -19.15 20.69 11.45
N ASP A 45 -18.30 20.31 12.40
CA ASP A 45 -17.00 19.74 12.10
C ASP A 45 -17.14 18.44 11.29
N LEU A 46 -16.12 18.13 10.48
CA LEU A 46 -16.08 16.96 9.61
C LEU A 46 -14.99 15.99 10.06
N THR A 47 -15.21 14.70 9.85
CA THR A 47 -14.24 13.64 10.11
C THR A 47 -14.03 12.78 8.88
N PHE A 48 -12.78 12.60 8.48
CA PHE A 48 -12.39 11.71 7.39
C PHE A 48 -11.40 10.68 7.91
N GLU A 49 -11.48 9.45 7.42
CA GLU A 49 -10.60 8.38 7.89
C GLU A 49 -10.20 7.41 6.80
N GLY A 50 -9.08 6.74 7.00
CA GLY A 50 -8.64 5.69 6.11
C GLY A 50 -7.67 4.76 6.80
N ALA A 51 -7.61 3.53 6.32
CA ALA A 51 -6.67 2.55 6.81
C ALA A 51 -6.21 1.62 5.70
N TYR A 52 -5.06 1.01 5.90
CA TYR A 52 -4.69 -0.18 5.15
C TYR A 52 -4.04 -1.23 6.05
N VAL A 53 -4.10 -2.46 5.56
CA VAL A 53 -3.26 -3.56 6.02
C VAL A 53 -2.67 -4.26 4.80
N GLU A 54 -1.36 -4.45 4.82
CA GLU A 54 -0.60 -5.17 3.81
C GLU A 54 0.10 -6.35 4.48
N ALA A 55 -0.10 -7.53 3.92
CA ALA A 55 0.59 -8.75 4.32
C ALA A 55 1.43 -9.27 3.16
N GLY A 56 2.69 -9.57 3.44
CA GLY A 56 3.65 -10.12 2.48
C GLY A 56 4.24 -11.43 2.96
N TYR A 57 4.47 -12.36 2.03
CA TYR A 57 5.15 -13.62 2.30
C TYR A 57 6.20 -13.94 1.24
N PHE A 58 7.43 -14.21 1.65
CA PHE A 58 8.49 -14.70 0.76
C PHE A 58 8.38 -16.20 0.56
N LEU A 59 8.14 -16.62 -0.69
CA LEU A 59 8.06 -18.03 -1.10
C LEU A 59 9.44 -18.71 -1.08
N THR A 60 10.51 -17.92 -1.21
CA THR A 60 11.91 -18.37 -1.30
C THR A 60 12.67 -18.30 0.03
N GLY A 61 12.01 -17.87 1.12
CA GLY A 61 12.56 -17.94 2.47
C GLY A 61 13.25 -16.66 2.98
N GLU A 62 13.34 -15.60 2.17
CA GLU A 62 13.79 -14.27 2.62
C GLU A 62 12.85 -13.70 3.69
N TYR A 63 13.24 -12.55 4.24
CA TYR A 63 12.42 -11.78 5.17
C TYR A 63 12.44 -10.29 4.77
N GLN A 64 11.43 -9.54 5.21
CA GLN A 64 11.36 -8.09 5.04
C GLN A 64 12.11 -7.41 6.20
N PRO A 65 13.27 -6.76 5.99
CA PRO A 65 13.98 -6.14 7.10
C PRO A 65 13.28 -4.84 7.52
N ILE A 66 13.30 -4.56 8.82
CA ILE A 66 12.74 -3.36 9.45
C ILE A 66 13.83 -2.72 10.30
N ASP A 67 14.15 -1.46 10.02
CA ASP A 67 15.02 -0.67 10.88
C ASP A 67 14.22 -0.19 12.10
N ARG A 68 14.48 -0.82 13.25
CA ARG A 68 13.80 -0.53 14.51
C ARG A 68 14.19 0.82 15.12
N ARG A 69 15.28 1.46 14.67
CA ARG A 69 15.70 2.78 15.15
C ARG A 69 14.94 3.89 14.43
N THR A 70 14.70 3.72 13.13
CA THR A 70 14.00 4.71 12.30
C THR A 70 12.53 4.38 12.08
N GLY A 71 12.10 3.15 12.37
CA GLY A 71 10.72 2.69 12.14
C GLY A 71 10.42 2.46 10.66
N THR A 72 11.43 2.13 9.84
CA THR A 72 11.28 2.06 8.38
C THR A 72 11.50 0.66 7.83
N ILE A 73 10.86 0.39 6.69
CA ILE A 73 11.07 -0.84 5.92
C ILE A 73 12.37 -0.71 5.13
N GLU A 74 13.24 -1.71 5.25
CA GLU A 74 14.55 -1.72 4.60
C GLU A 74 14.56 -2.57 3.32
N ARG A 75 15.69 -2.50 2.62
CA ARG A 75 15.95 -3.22 1.37
C ARG A 75 16.01 -4.73 1.60
N VAL A 76 15.25 -5.46 0.79
CA VAL A 76 15.31 -6.92 0.69
C VAL A 76 16.62 -7.34 0.01
N LYS A 77 17.26 -8.37 0.56
CA LYS A 77 18.43 -9.01 -0.03
C LYS A 77 18.05 -10.46 -0.34
N PRO A 78 17.94 -10.86 -1.61
CA PRO A 78 17.70 -12.25 -1.97
C PRO A 78 18.75 -13.17 -1.34
N LEU A 79 18.33 -14.35 -0.89
CA LEU A 79 19.26 -15.37 -0.39
C LEU A 79 20.19 -15.84 -1.53
N GLU A 80 19.66 -15.87 -2.75
CA GLU A 80 20.38 -16.14 -3.98
C GLU A 80 19.86 -15.21 -5.09
N ASN A 81 20.77 -14.56 -5.81
CA ASN A 81 20.40 -13.65 -6.90
C ASN A 81 19.94 -14.41 -8.16
N PHE A 82 19.13 -13.76 -8.98
CA PHE A 82 18.86 -14.17 -10.35
C PHE A 82 19.96 -13.63 -11.30
N PHE A 83 20.50 -14.37 -12.27
CA PHE A 83 20.30 -15.80 -12.58
C PHE A 83 21.60 -16.60 -12.62
N TRP A 84 22.77 -15.95 -12.79
CA TRP A 84 24.06 -16.62 -12.77
C TRP A 84 24.73 -16.48 -11.41
N VAL A 85 24.90 -17.62 -10.75
CA VAL A 85 25.45 -17.72 -9.40
C VAL A 85 26.49 -18.83 -9.34
N ASN A 86 27.43 -18.73 -8.40
CA ASN A 86 28.42 -19.78 -8.16
C ASN A 86 27.79 -20.87 -7.28
N THR A 87 27.98 -22.14 -7.64
CA THR A 87 27.55 -23.28 -6.85
C THR A 87 28.62 -23.66 -5.82
N CYS A 88 28.25 -24.47 -4.82
CA CYS A 88 29.19 -24.99 -3.82
C CYS A 88 30.31 -25.84 -4.42
N ASP A 89 30.07 -26.42 -5.61
CA ASP A 89 31.03 -27.26 -6.33
C ASP A 89 31.99 -26.45 -7.23
N GLY A 90 31.93 -25.11 -7.16
CA GLY A 90 32.77 -24.22 -7.96
C GLY A 90 32.31 -24.06 -9.41
N GLU A 91 31.09 -24.50 -9.72
CA GLU A 91 30.47 -24.33 -11.04
C GLU A 91 29.59 -23.08 -11.07
N THR A 92 29.02 -22.79 -12.24
CA THR A 92 27.99 -21.73 -12.38
C THR A 92 26.62 -22.37 -12.56
N GLY A 93 25.65 -21.91 -11.78
CA GLY A 93 24.29 -22.40 -11.74
C GLY A 93 23.24 -21.30 -11.95
N GLY A 94 21.98 -21.73 -11.90
CA GLY A 94 20.80 -20.88 -12.06
C GLY A 94 20.20 -20.48 -10.70
N GLY A 95 20.29 -19.21 -10.32
CA GLY A 95 19.61 -18.66 -9.14
C GLY A 95 18.21 -18.13 -9.47
N TRP A 96 17.27 -18.28 -8.54
CA TRP A 96 15.86 -17.91 -8.77
C TRP A 96 15.53 -16.47 -8.40
N GLY A 97 16.40 -15.78 -7.67
CA GLY A 97 16.02 -14.54 -6.99
C GLY A 97 15.06 -14.79 -5.83
N ALA A 98 14.52 -13.72 -5.24
CA ALA A 98 13.49 -13.82 -4.22
C ALA A 98 12.09 -13.63 -4.81
N TRP A 99 11.15 -14.48 -4.43
CA TRP A 99 9.74 -14.37 -4.82
C TRP A 99 8.90 -14.03 -3.61
N GLN A 100 8.16 -12.93 -3.69
CA GLN A 100 7.26 -12.46 -2.65
C GLN A 100 5.85 -12.35 -3.21
N VAL A 101 4.87 -12.81 -2.44
CA VAL A 101 3.46 -12.52 -2.69
C VAL A 101 2.97 -11.53 -1.65
N ILE A 102 2.09 -10.63 -2.06
CA ILE A 102 1.57 -9.53 -1.24
C ILE A 102 0.05 -9.49 -1.41
N ALA A 103 -0.66 -9.29 -0.32
CA ALA A 103 -2.06 -8.92 -0.33
C ALA A 103 -2.24 -7.64 0.48
N ARG A 104 -2.98 -6.67 -0.06
CA ARG A 104 -3.31 -5.43 0.66
C ARG A 104 -4.80 -5.16 0.55
N TYR A 105 -5.38 -4.76 1.66
CA TYR A 105 -6.72 -4.17 1.71
C TYR A 105 -6.58 -2.75 2.24
N SER A 106 -7.27 -1.80 1.62
CA SER A 106 -7.40 -0.47 2.19
C SER A 106 -8.79 0.10 2.01
N TYR A 107 -9.13 1.05 2.86
CA TYR A 107 -10.32 1.87 2.74
C TYR A 107 -9.99 3.33 3.01
N LEU A 108 -10.78 4.22 2.43
CA LEU A 108 -10.69 5.66 2.62
C LEU A 108 -12.10 6.25 2.51
N ASP A 109 -12.57 6.86 3.60
CA ASP A 109 -13.86 7.53 3.68
C ASP A 109 -13.64 9.05 3.73
N LEU A 110 -14.10 9.71 2.66
CA LEU A 110 -14.09 11.16 2.49
C LEU A 110 -15.49 11.77 2.54
N SER A 111 -16.49 11.05 3.03
CA SER A 111 -17.87 11.49 3.09
C SER A 111 -18.32 11.68 4.54
N ASP A 112 -18.66 12.92 4.90
CA ASP A 112 -19.21 13.26 6.22
C ASP A 112 -20.07 14.52 6.13
N GLY A 113 -21.18 14.53 6.87
CA GLY A 113 -22.16 15.61 6.86
C GLY A 113 -22.69 15.93 5.46
N ASP A 114 -22.37 17.13 4.98
CA ASP A 114 -22.73 17.67 3.67
C ASP A 114 -21.65 17.48 2.59
N ILE A 115 -20.52 16.84 2.93
CA ILE A 115 -19.45 16.50 2.00
C ILE A 115 -19.65 15.07 1.49
N THR A 116 -19.66 14.91 0.17
CA THR A 116 -19.78 13.61 -0.53
C THR A 116 -18.51 13.30 -1.32
N GLY A 117 -17.40 13.13 -0.60
CA GLY A 117 -16.06 12.94 -1.19
C GLY A 117 -15.79 11.51 -1.70
N GLY A 118 -16.55 10.54 -1.20
CA GLY A 118 -16.53 9.12 -1.57
C GLY A 118 -15.93 8.20 -0.50
N ASP A 119 -16.49 6.99 -0.39
CA ASP A 119 -15.90 5.81 0.30
C ASP A 119 -15.25 4.93 -0.76
N GLU A 120 -13.92 4.76 -0.73
CA GLU A 120 -13.22 3.79 -1.55
C GLU A 120 -12.74 2.60 -0.72
N ARG A 121 -12.92 1.41 -1.28
CA ARG A 121 -12.26 0.19 -0.82
C ARG A 121 -11.45 -0.38 -1.97
N ASN A 122 -10.22 -0.78 -1.67
CA ASN A 122 -9.38 -1.45 -2.64
C ASN A 122 -8.77 -2.72 -2.06
N PHE A 123 -8.68 -3.73 -2.93
CA PHE A 123 -7.97 -4.97 -2.68
C PHE A 123 -6.88 -5.11 -3.73
N THR A 124 -5.64 -5.33 -3.30
CA THR A 124 -4.49 -5.57 -4.16
C THR A 124 -3.95 -6.98 -3.91
N ALA A 125 -3.77 -7.74 -4.98
CA ALA A 125 -2.95 -8.94 -5.01
C ALA A 125 -1.67 -8.65 -5.81
N GLY A 126 -0.52 -8.78 -5.17
CA GLY A 126 0.78 -8.46 -5.73
C GLY A 126 1.74 -9.64 -5.73
N MET A 127 2.65 -9.63 -6.68
CA MET A 127 3.83 -10.50 -6.69
C MET A 127 5.06 -9.66 -7.02
N VAL A 128 6.13 -9.83 -6.24
CA VAL A 128 7.41 -9.16 -6.45
C VAL A 128 8.47 -10.23 -6.67
N TRP A 129 9.19 -10.11 -7.79
CA TRP A 129 10.35 -10.90 -8.11
C TRP A 129 11.61 -10.05 -8.00
N TRP A 130 12.39 -10.31 -6.97
CA TRP A 130 13.64 -9.63 -6.69
C TRP A 130 14.77 -10.37 -7.39
N TRP A 131 15.37 -9.74 -8.39
CA TRP A 131 16.50 -10.34 -9.11
C TRP A 131 17.80 -10.22 -8.31
N ASN A 132 17.98 -9.11 -7.63
CA ASN A 132 19.07 -8.87 -6.69
C ASN A 132 18.65 -7.75 -5.74
N SER A 133 19.55 -7.26 -4.89
CA SER A 133 19.27 -6.17 -3.95
C SER A 133 18.97 -4.82 -4.60
N HIS A 134 19.17 -4.66 -5.91
CA HIS A 134 19.05 -3.41 -6.66
C HIS A 134 18.00 -3.46 -7.78
N ALA A 135 17.59 -4.66 -8.20
CA ALA A 135 16.69 -4.84 -9.34
C ALA A 135 15.53 -5.78 -8.99
N ARG A 136 14.31 -5.37 -9.36
CA ARG A 136 13.10 -6.17 -9.17
C ARG A 136 12.06 -5.93 -10.26
N MET A 137 11.18 -6.89 -10.42
CA MET A 137 9.95 -6.81 -11.19
C MET A 137 8.74 -7.01 -10.28
N GLN A 138 7.70 -6.21 -10.42
CA GLN A 138 6.47 -6.29 -9.64
C GLN A 138 5.26 -6.39 -10.56
N PHE A 139 4.31 -7.24 -10.17
CA PHE A 139 3.02 -7.41 -10.81
C PHE A 139 1.93 -7.18 -9.77
N ASN A 140 0.92 -6.38 -10.10
CA ASN A 140 -0.23 -6.14 -9.23
C ASN A 140 -1.53 -6.32 -10.00
N TYR A 141 -2.51 -6.93 -9.35
CA TYR A 141 -3.93 -6.82 -9.66
C TYR A 141 -4.61 -6.03 -8.55
N ILE A 142 -5.39 -5.03 -8.92
CA ILE A 142 -6.11 -4.16 -7.97
C ILE A 142 -7.58 -4.15 -8.37
N HIS A 143 -8.44 -4.50 -7.42
CA HIS A 143 -9.87 -4.29 -7.53
C HIS A 143 -10.26 -3.14 -6.62
N ALA A 144 -10.85 -2.09 -7.17
CA ALA A 144 -11.31 -0.91 -6.45
C ALA A 144 -12.81 -0.74 -6.61
N GLN A 145 -13.47 -0.34 -5.52
CA GLN A 145 -14.87 0.06 -5.50
C GLN A 145 -14.95 1.42 -4.81
N ILE A 146 -15.72 2.32 -5.41
CA ILE A 146 -16.03 3.63 -4.83
C ILE A 146 -17.54 3.75 -4.71
N ASP A 147 -18.01 4.17 -3.56
CA ASP A 147 -19.41 4.48 -3.24
C ASP A 147 -19.49 5.88 -2.61
N ASP A 148 -20.71 6.35 -2.29
CA ASP A 148 -21.01 7.58 -1.54
C ASP A 148 -20.25 8.86 -1.98
N ARG A 149 -20.11 9.06 -3.30
CA ARG A 149 -19.48 10.25 -3.87
C ARG A 149 -20.48 11.14 -4.61
N GLY A 150 -20.13 12.41 -4.77
CA GLY A 150 -20.84 13.34 -5.64
C GLY A 150 -20.98 12.79 -7.09
N PRO A 151 -22.11 13.08 -7.78
CA PRO A 151 -22.39 12.51 -9.09
C PRO A 151 -21.42 13.02 -10.16
N ILE A 152 -20.86 12.11 -10.96
CA ILE A 152 -20.11 12.42 -12.19
C ILE A 152 -20.84 11.71 -13.32
N ASP A 153 -21.33 12.47 -14.31
CA ASP A 153 -22.17 11.98 -15.40
C ASP A 153 -23.39 11.15 -14.93
N GLY A 154 -23.92 11.49 -13.76
CA GLY A 154 -25.06 10.81 -13.13
C GLY A 154 -24.71 9.56 -12.32
N TYR A 155 -23.45 9.16 -12.27
CA TYR A 155 -22.97 8.01 -11.48
C TYR A 155 -22.44 8.46 -10.11
N THR A 156 -22.85 7.75 -9.06
CA THR A 156 -22.45 7.97 -7.65
C THR A 156 -21.59 6.85 -7.08
N ASP A 157 -21.40 5.77 -7.84
CA ASP A 157 -20.57 4.62 -7.50
C ASP A 157 -19.74 4.17 -8.71
N GLY A 158 -18.85 3.21 -8.50
CA GLY A 158 -18.09 2.60 -9.58
C GLY A 158 -17.18 1.47 -9.10
N ARG A 159 -16.79 0.60 -10.03
CA ARG A 159 -15.80 -0.46 -9.81
C ARG A 159 -14.73 -0.42 -10.89
N SER A 160 -13.53 -0.86 -10.55
CA SER A 160 -12.41 -0.87 -11.48
C SER A 160 -11.46 -2.03 -11.18
N ASP A 161 -11.00 -2.67 -12.25
CA ASP A 161 -9.97 -3.71 -12.23
C ASP A 161 -8.72 -3.17 -12.94
N ILE A 162 -7.59 -3.20 -12.25
CA ILE A 162 -6.33 -2.61 -12.71
C ILE A 162 -5.25 -3.68 -12.68
N PHE A 163 -4.54 -3.83 -13.79
CA PHE A 163 -3.36 -4.69 -13.90
C PHE A 163 -2.13 -3.81 -14.10
N GLY A 164 -1.11 -4.00 -13.27
CA GLY A 164 0.11 -3.18 -13.29
C GLY A 164 1.36 -4.05 -13.30
N VAL A 165 2.35 -3.64 -14.11
CA VAL A 165 3.70 -4.20 -14.10
C VAL A 165 4.70 -3.07 -13.92
N ARG A 166 5.69 -3.29 -13.05
CA ARG A 166 6.77 -2.33 -12.79
C ARG A 166 8.11 -3.04 -12.80
N PHE A 167 9.07 -2.45 -13.50
CA PHE A 167 10.50 -2.77 -13.37
C PHE A 167 11.17 -1.66 -12.56
N SER A 168 12.06 -2.01 -11.65
CA SER A 168 12.79 -1.04 -10.84
C SER A 168 14.25 -1.43 -10.73
N VAL A 169 15.13 -0.44 -10.87
CA VAL A 169 16.58 -0.54 -10.74
C VAL A 169 17.08 0.67 -9.97
N ASP A 170 17.94 0.44 -8.97
CA ASP A 170 18.68 1.49 -8.25
C ASP A 170 20.19 1.17 -8.15
N PHE A 171 21.00 2.12 -7.68
CA PHE A 171 22.47 2.01 -7.63
C PHE A 171 23.04 2.60 -6.34
#